data_AF-A0A8T6YEE0-F1
#
_entry.id   AF-A0A8T6YEE0-F1
#
_cell.length_a   1.000
_cell.length_b   1.000
_cell.length_c   1.000
_cell.angle_alpha   90.00
_cell.angle_beta   90.00
_cell.angle_gamma   90.00
#
_symmetry.space_group_name_H-M   'P 1'
#
loop_
_entity.id
_entity.type
_entity.pdbx_description
1 polymer ?
#
loop_
_entity_poly.entity_id
_entity_poly.type
_entity_poly.pdbx_seq_one_letter_code
_entity_poly.pdbx_strand_id
1 'polypeptide(L)'
;MSKDIVVTLTDLEYEIFKKMKVVEGENGDKLRNLFRLYVSTIPELKSSEYALKRVENKDYIEEILRDVWAQYEVTDSPTEHWDDNKVNKLMSDLVEINVLIKTGEKQFMPTNKFRSIFKMLLHDIATESKDRDEYSAACVASIQLLMEFGGGALDKETIRDGTILVNEGWLFVYATAMKKAREFMKTKKLFKEIPAVIPEST
;
A
#
# COMPACT_ATOMS: atom_id res chain seq x y z
N MET A 1 -34.26 1.64 4.03
CA MET A 1 -33.67 2.84 3.39
C MET A 1 -32.91 3.59 4.47
N SER A 2 -31.56 3.57 4.48
CA SER A 2 -30.83 4.53 5.31
C SER A 2 -31.12 5.91 4.74
N LYS A 3 -31.64 6.80 5.57
CA LYS A 3 -31.75 8.21 5.19
C LYS A 3 -30.36 8.77 5.42
N ASP A 4 -29.58 8.90 4.36
CA ASP A 4 -28.28 9.55 4.44
C ASP A 4 -28.53 11.01 4.85
N ILE A 5 -28.02 11.40 6.01
CA ILE A 5 -28.11 12.77 6.52
C ILE A 5 -26.89 13.51 5.99
N VAL A 6 -27.10 14.34 4.97
CA VAL A 6 -26.07 15.24 4.46
C VAL A 6 -26.09 16.52 5.29
N VAL A 7 -25.00 16.82 5.98
CA VAL A 7 -24.82 18.04 6.78
C VAL A 7 -23.76 18.89 6.12
N THR A 8 -24.10 20.14 5.78
CA THR A 8 -23.15 21.13 5.26
C THR A 8 -22.61 21.94 6.43
N LEU A 9 -21.30 21.92 6.65
CA LEU A 9 -20.65 22.83 7.58
C LEU A 9 -20.64 24.25 6.98
N THR A 10 -20.93 25.24 7.80
CA THR A 10 -20.63 26.64 7.47
C THR A 10 -19.12 26.84 7.37
N ASP A 11 -18.69 27.90 6.67
CA ASP A 11 -17.27 28.23 6.53
C ASP A 11 -16.58 28.37 7.89
N LEU A 12 -17.26 28.99 8.87
CA LEU A 12 -16.73 29.13 10.22
C LEU A 12 -16.57 27.78 10.94
N GLU A 13 -17.57 26.89 10.84
CA GLU A 13 -17.51 25.55 11.42
C GLU A 13 -16.38 24.73 10.79
N TYR A 14 -16.20 24.83 9.47
CA TYR A 14 -15.10 24.17 8.76
C TYR A 14 -13.73 24.70 9.22
N GLU A 15 -13.57 26.01 9.38
CA GLU A 15 -12.32 26.60 9.91
C GLU A 15 -12.04 26.18 11.36
N ILE A 16 -13.07 26.06 12.20
CA ILE A 16 -12.93 25.53 13.56
C ILE A 16 -12.48 24.07 13.52
N PHE A 17 -13.15 23.24 12.72
CA PHE A 17 -12.85 21.82 12.58
C PHE A 17 -11.40 21.58 12.12
N LYS A 18 -10.90 22.35 11.14
CA LYS A 18 -9.50 22.28 10.67
C LYS A 18 -8.47 22.59 11.76
N LYS A 19 -8.83 23.38 12.78
CA LYS A 19 -7.94 23.76 13.88
C LYS A 19 -7.99 22.77 15.05
N MET A 20 -8.97 21.86 15.08
CA MET A 20 -9.09 20.86 16.14
C MET A 20 -7.99 19.80 16.02
N LYS A 21 -6.92 19.99 16.80
CA LYS A 21 -5.82 19.01 16.96
C LYS A 21 -5.95 18.15 18.21
N VAL A 22 -6.57 18.70 19.26
CA VAL A 22 -6.80 18.06 20.55
C VAL A 22 -8.25 18.31 20.94
N VAL A 23 -8.93 17.27 21.39
CA VAL A 23 -10.28 17.37 21.94
C VAL A 23 -10.21 16.95 23.40
N GLU A 24 -10.28 17.94 24.28
CA GLU A 24 -10.16 17.76 25.72
C GLU A 24 -11.45 17.18 26.33
N GLY A 25 -11.30 16.42 27.42
CA GLY A 25 -12.39 15.84 28.18
C GLY A 25 -12.87 14.46 27.68
N GLU A 26 -13.85 13.89 28.39
CA GLU A 26 -14.33 12.51 28.22
C GLU A 26 -14.92 12.19 26.84
N ASN A 27 -15.22 13.21 26.03
CA ASN A 27 -15.82 13.05 24.71
C ASN A 27 -14.78 12.93 23.58
N GLY A 28 -13.49 13.15 23.84
CA GLY A 28 -12.43 13.05 22.82
C GLY A 28 -12.37 11.67 22.16
N ASP A 29 -12.41 10.60 22.95
CA ASP A 29 -12.40 9.23 22.43
C ASP A 29 -13.66 8.88 21.64
N LYS A 30 -14.82 9.38 22.08
CA LYS A 30 -16.09 9.20 21.35
C LYS A 30 -16.01 9.86 19.97
N LEU A 31 -15.51 11.09 19.90
CA LEU A 31 -15.34 11.79 18.63
C LEU A 31 -14.35 11.07 17.71
N ARG A 32 -13.21 10.61 18.25
CA ARG A 32 -12.22 9.82 17.49
C ARG A 32 -12.84 8.56 16.91
N ASN A 33 -13.61 7.82 17.71
CA ASN A 33 -14.26 6.59 17.28
C ASN A 33 -15.35 6.85 16.23
N LEU A 34 -16.13 7.92 16.39
CA LEU A 34 -17.12 8.35 15.40
C LEU A 34 -16.46 8.73 14.06
N PHE A 35 -15.37 9.50 14.10
CA PHE A 35 -14.62 9.86 12.91
C PHE A 35 -14.04 8.62 12.21
N ARG A 36 -13.45 7.69 12.97
CA ARG A 36 -12.92 6.44 12.42
C ARG A 36 -14.01 5.57 11.80
N LEU A 37 -15.18 5.49 12.45
CA LEU A 37 -16.33 4.79 11.90
C LEU A 37 -16.73 5.42 10.55
N TYR A 38 -16.90 6.74 10.52
CA TYR A 38 -17.23 7.49 9.31
C TYR A 38 -16.24 7.20 8.16
N VAL A 39 -14.94 7.30 8.42
CA VAL A 39 -13.87 6.98 7.46
C VAL A 39 -13.98 5.53 6.96
N SER A 40 -14.24 4.57 7.84
CA SER A 40 -14.33 3.15 7.49
C SER A 40 -15.59 2.77 6.68
N THR A 41 -16.65 3.57 6.79
CA THR A 41 -17.94 3.29 6.13
C THR A 41 -18.09 3.91 4.74
N ILE A 42 -17.21 4.85 4.38
CA ILE A 42 -17.27 5.58 3.10
C ILE A 42 -16.25 4.99 2.12
N PRO A 43 -16.69 4.35 1.03
CA PRO A 43 -15.78 3.73 0.05
C PRO A 43 -14.73 4.68 -0.51
N GLU A 44 -15.08 5.96 -0.72
CA GLU A 44 -14.19 7.00 -1.25
C GLU A 44 -13.05 7.34 -0.29
N LEU A 45 -13.22 7.10 1.02
CA LEU A 45 -12.21 7.36 2.05
C LEU A 45 -11.33 6.13 2.32
N LYS A 46 -11.47 5.05 1.54
CA LYS A 46 -10.72 3.81 1.77
C LYS A 46 -9.21 4.01 1.74
N SER A 47 -8.69 4.81 0.80
CA SER A 47 -7.27 5.17 0.74
C SER A 47 -6.83 5.91 2.01
N SER A 48 -7.63 6.87 2.50
CA SER A 48 -7.35 7.61 3.74
C SER A 48 -7.38 6.71 4.98
N GLU A 49 -8.28 5.72 5.03
CA GLU A 49 -8.30 4.71 6.09
C GLU A 49 -6.97 3.94 6.16
N TYR A 50 -6.44 3.52 5.00
CA TYR A 50 -5.14 2.85 4.94
C TYR A 50 -3.98 3.80 5.29
N ALA A 51 -4.05 5.07 4.88
CA ALA A 51 -3.06 6.06 5.28
C ALA A 51 -2.99 6.22 6.81
N LEU A 52 -4.14 6.30 7.46
CA LEU A 52 -4.24 6.33 8.92
C LEU A 52 -3.60 5.08 9.56
N LYS A 53 -4.01 3.89 9.11
CA LYS A 53 -3.47 2.61 9.64
C LYS A 53 -1.94 2.51 9.47
N ARG A 54 -1.40 3.03 8.36
CA ARG A 54 0.04 3.02 8.08
C ARG A 54 0.82 3.92 9.04
N VAL A 55 0.28 5.09 9.37
CA VAL A 55 0.87 5.99 10.37
C VAL A 55 0.86 5.35 11.75
N GLU A 56 -0.25 4.71 12.12
CA GLU A 56 -0.41 4.05 13.43
C GLU A 56 0.53 2.86 13.63
N ASN A 57 0.84 2.14 12.55
CA ASN A 57 1.71 0.96 12.57
C ASN A 57 3.10 1.25 11.99
N LYS A 58 3.51 2.52 11.88
CA LYS A 58 4.69 2.93 11.13
C LYS A 58 5.95 2.18 11.57
N ASP A 59 6.23 2.17 12.87
CA ASP A 59 7.46 1.59 13.41
C ASP A 59 7.52 0.09 13.17
N TYR A 60 6.39 -0.61 13.33
CA TYR A 60 6.29 -2.05 13.08
C TYR A 60 6.46 -2.39 11.59
N ILE A 61 5.86 -1.60 10.70
CA ILE A 61 6.01 -1.75 9.25
C ILE A 61 7.46 -1.50 8.83
N GLU A 62 8.11 -0.46 9.37
CA GLU A 62 9.51 -0.14 9.08
C GLU A 62 10.46 -1.22 9.60
N GLU A 63 10.16 -1.83 10.75
CA GLU A 63 10.90 -2.96 11.28
C GLU A 63 10.84 -4.17 10.34
N ILE A 64 9.64 -4.57 9.89
CA ILE A 64 9.49 -5.66 8.92
C ILE A 64 10.15 -5.32 7.59
N LEU A 65 10.05 -4.06 7.13
CA LEU A 65 10.68 -3.63 5.89
C LEU A 65 12.21 -3.80 5.95
N ARG A 66 12.84 -3.47 7.09
CA ARG A 66 14.27 -3.74 7.30
C ARG A 66 14.58 -5.23 7.23
N ASP A 67 13.77 -6.07 7.87
CA ASP A 67 13.96 -7.53 7.84
C ASP A 67 13.78 -8.11 6.44
N VAL A 68 12.87 -7.55 5.64
CA VAL A 68 12.71 -7.89 4.22
C VAL A 68 13.97 -7.53 3.46
N TRP A 69 14.47 -6.30 3.59
CA TRP A 69 15.69 -5.86 2.89
C TRP A 69 16.92 -6.64 3.30
N ALA A 70 17.03 -7.05 4.57
CA ALA A 70 18.11 -7.92 5.04
C ALA A 70 18.16 -9.28 4.30
N GLN A 71 17.02 -9.78 3.80
CA GLN A 71 17.02 -10.98 2.95
C GLN A 71 17.61 -10.69 1.56
N TYR A 72 17.32 -9.51 1.00
CA TYR A 72 17.82 -9.08 -0.31
C TYR A 72 19.30 -8.64 -0.29
N GLU A 73 19.86 -8.31 0.87
CA GLU A 73 21.30 -8.02 1.00
C GLU A 73 22.17 -9.25 0.71
N VAL A 74 21.62 -10.45 0.90
CA VAL A 74 22.33 -11.72 0.71
C VAL A 74 22.14 -12.27 -0.70
N THR A 75 21.00 -12.00 -1.34
CA THR A 75 20.65 -12.53 -2.65
C THR A 75 19.60 -11.67 -3.36
N ASP A 76 19.68 -11.58 -4.69
CA ASP A 76 18.70 -10.85 -5.50
C ASP A 76 17.33 -11.54 -5.57
N SER A 77 17.27 -12.85 -5.28
CA SER A 77 16.06 -13.68 -5.29
C SER A 77 15.96 -14.54 -4.01
N PRO A 78 15.49 -14.00 -2.86
CA PRO A 78 15.40 -14.76 -1.62
C PRO A 78 14.55 -16.03 -1.71
N THR A 79 13.45 -16.01 -2.48
CA THR A 79 12.56 -17.19 -2.58
C THR A 79 13.19 -18.39 -3.27
N GLU A 80 14.16 -18.20 -4.17
CA GLU A 80 14.86 -19.29 -4.86
C GLU A 80 15.70 -20.16 -3.91
N HIS A 81 16.04 -19.63 -2.73
CA HIS A 81 16.87 -20.28 -1.73
C HIS A 81 16.05 -20.94 -0.60
N TRP A 82 14.72 -20.84 -0.65
CA TRP A 82 13.86 -21.44 0.36
C TRP A 82 13.56 -22.90 0.04
N ASP A 83 13.44 -23.72 1.08
CA ASP A 83 13.01 -25.10 0.91
C ASP A 83 11.52 -25.18 0.50
N ASP A 84 11.19 -26.22 -0.27
CA ASP A 84 9.84 -26.43 -0.78
C ASP A 84 8.79 -26.53 0.34
N ASN A 85 9.14 -27.04 1.53
CA ASN A 85 8.19 -27.18 2.63
C ASN A 85 7.82 -25.81 3.19
N LYS A 86 8.79 -24.91 3.35
CA LYS A 86 8.59 -23.52 3.74
C LYS A 86 7.69 -22.81 2.75
N VAL A 87 7.98 -22.92 1.45
CA VAL A 87 7.18 -22.27 0.39
C VAL A 87 5.74 -22.82 0.40
N ASN A 88 5.56 -24.14 0.46
CA ASN A 88 4.24 -24.76 0.45
C ASN A 88 3.42 -24.39 1.69
N LYS A 89 4.04 -24.35 2.87
CA LYS A 89 3.39 -23.91 4.10
C LYS A 89 2.92 -22.47 3.98
N LEU A 90 3.83 -21.56 3.61
CA LEU A 90 3.50 -20.14 3.46
C LEU A 90 2.40 -19.90 2.42
N MET A 91 2.44 -20.62 1.30
CA MET A 91 1.37 -20.56 0.29
C MET A 91 0.02 -21.00 0.85
N SER A 92 0.00 -22.06 1.68
CA SER A 92 -1.22 -22.51 2.38
C SER A 92 -1.75 -21.44 3.32
N ASP A 93 -0.87 -20.89 4.17
CA ASP A 93 -1.23 -19.84 5.13
C ASP A 93 -1.83 -18.62 4.41
N LEU A 94 -1.21 -18.19 3.30
CA LEU A 94 -1.70 -17.07 2.49
C LEU A 94 -3.02 -17.37 1.74
N VAL A 95 -3.31 -18.63 1.42
CA VAL A 95 -4.62 -19.03 0.89
C VAL A 95 -5.68 -18.96 1.98
N GLU A 96 -5.39 -19.43 3.19
CA GLU A 96 -6.34 -19.42 4.31
C GLU A 96 -6.82 -18.01 4.66
N ILE A 97 -5.93 -17.02 4.57
CA ILE A 97 -6.27 -15.61 4.82
C ILE A 97 -6.76 -14.86 3.55
N ASN A 98 -7.08 -15.56 2.46
CA ASN A 98 -7.58 -14.99 1.20
C ASN A 98 -6.64 -13.99 0.50
N VAL A 99 -5.33 -14.08 0.75
CA VAL A 99 -4.32 -13.32 0.01
C VAL A 99 -4.08 -13.97 -1.35
N LEU A 100 -3.93 -15.30 -1.38
CA LEU A 100 -3.76 -16.10 -2.58
C LEU A 100 -5.00 -16.93 -2.91
N ILE A 101 -5.14 -17.29 -4.17
CA ILE A 101 -6.08 -18.29 -4.66
C ILE A 101 -5.34 -19.34 -5.48
N LYS A 102 -5.71 -20.61 -5.30
CA LYS A 102 -5.22 -21.73 -6.10
C LYS A 102 -5.95 -21.76 -7.44
N THR A 103 -5.20 -21.71 -8.54
CA THR A 103 -5.76 -21.74 -9.91
C THR A 103 -5.43 -23.01 -10.68
N GLY A 104 -4.59 -23.89 -10.12
CA GLY A 104 -4.19 -25.16 -10.70
C GLY A 104 -3.34 -25.97 -9.73
N GLU A 105 -2.79 -27.09 -10.20
CA GLU A 105 -1.83 -27.86 -9.41
C GLU A 105 -0.52 -27.07 -9.27
N LYS A 106 -0.18 -26.70 -8.03
CA LYS A 106 0.95 -25.81 -7.69
C LYS A 106 0.89 -24.40 -8.31
N GLN A 107 -0.25 -23.99 -8.87
CA GLN A 107 -0.43 -22.65 -9.43
C GLN A 107 -1.27 -21.80 -8.49
N PHE A 108 -0.71 -20.67 -8.09
CA PHE A 108 -1.34 -19.71 -7.19
C PHE A 108 -1.23 -18.30 -7.77
N MET A 109 -2.12 -17.41 -7.35
CA MET A 109 -2.00 -15.98 -7.62
C MET A 109 -2.69 -15.14 -6.55
N PRO A 110 -2.30 -13.87 -6.37
CA PRO A 110 -3.01 -12.96 -5.48
C PRO A 110 -4.46 -12.78 -5.91
N THR A 111 -5.37 -12.80 -4.93
CA THR A 111 -6.79 -12.55 -5.18
C THR A 111 -7.01 -11.17 -5.79
N ASN A 112 -8.12 -11.01 -6.53
CA ASN A 112 -8.46 -9.71 -7.14
C ASN A 112 -8.61 -8.61 -6.08
N LYS A 113 -9.18 -8.95 -4.91
CA LYS A 113 -9.33 -8.04 -3.78
C LYS A 113 -7.96 -7.57 -3.28
N PHE A 114 -7.06 -8.50 -2.95
CA PHE A 114 -5.71 -8.18 -2.47
C PHE A 114 -4.96 -7.32 -3.50
N ARG A 115 -4.96 -7.74 -4.77
CA ARG A 115 -4.25 -7.07 -5.86
C ARG A 115 -4.79 -5.66 -6.15
N SER A 116 -6.12 -5.47 -6.10
CA SER A 116 -6.74 -4.17 -6.34
C SER A 116 -6.34 -3.17 -5.27
N ILE A 117 -6.38 -3.59 -4.00
CA ILE A 117 -5.99 -2.73 -2.88
C ILE A 117 -4.48 -2.46 -2.92
N PHE A 118 -3.67 -3.48 -3.24
CA PHE A 118 -2.22 -3.34 -3.38
C PHE A 118 -1.84 -2.22 -4.36
N LYS A 119 -2.47 -2.18 -5.55
CA LYS A 119 -2.18 -1.15 -6.56
C LYS A 119 -2.48 0.26 -6.07
N MET A 120 -3.60 0.43 -5.36
CA MET A 120 -3.97 1.69 -4.73
C MET A 120 -2.91 2.10 -3.71
N LEU A 121 -2.54 1.19 -2.79
CA LEU A 121 -1.55 1.49 -1.76
C LEU A 121 -0.15 1.77 -2.33
N LEU A 122 0.29 0.99 -3.32
CA LEU A 122 1.56 1.23 -4.00
C LEU A 122 1.61 2.65 -4.57
N HIS A 123 0.54 3.06 -5.27
CA HIS A 123 0.45 4.41 -5.81
C HIS A 123 0.53 5.47 -4.70
N ASP A 124 -0.29 5.35 -3.66
CA ASP A 124 -0.38 6.31 -2.57
C ASP A 124 0.98 6.43 -1.84
N ILE A 125 1.56 5.31 -1.42
CA ILE A 125 2.83 5.27 -0.71
C ILE A 125 3.98 5.86 -1.56
N ALA A 126 4.04 5.49 -2.83
CA ALA A 126 5.10 5.97 -3.73
C ALA A 126 4.94 7.45 -4.10
N THR A 127 3.74 8.04 -3.95
CA THR A 127 3.50 9.47 -4.25
C THR A 127 3.59 10.36 -3.02
N GLU A 128 3.25 9.83 -1.83
CA GLU A 128 3.38 10.54 -0.55
C GLU A 128 4.83 10.76 -0.11
N SER A 129 5.72 9.80 -0.41
CA SER A 129 7.13 9.86 0.00
C SER A 129 8.06 10.06 -1.19
N LYS A 130 8.72 11.22 -1.26
CA LYS A 130 9.72 11.51 -2.32
C LYS A 130 10.98 10.66 -2.22
N ASP A 131 11.31 10.18 -1.02
CA ASP A 131 12.55 9.47 -0.73
C ASP A 131 12.39 7.95 -0.79
N ARG A 132 11.18 7.46 -1.03
CA ARG A 132 10.89 6.02 -1.07
C ARG A 132 10.87 5.55 -2.53
N ASP A 133 11.71 4.57 -2.85
CA ASP A 133 11.69 3.92 -4.16
C ASP A 133 10.44 3.02 -4.32
N GLU A 134 10.11 2.70 -5.57
CA GLU A 134 8.89 1.96 -5.89
C GLU A 134 8.88 0.52 -5.35
N TYR A 135 10.04 -0.11 -5.15
CA TYR A 135 10.12 -1.46 -4.57
C TYR A 135 9.92 -1.42 -3.06
N SER A 136 10.53 -0.47 -2.35
CA SER A 136 10.22 -0.21 -0.94
C SER A 136 8.74 0.12 -0.74
N ALA A 137 8.14 0.91 -1.63
CA ALA A 137 6.71 1.21 -1.59
C ALA A 137 5.85 -0.05 -1.77
N ALA A 138 6.23 -0.95 -2.69
CA ALA A 138 5.56 -2.25 -2.86
C ALA A 138 5.70 -3.15 -1.62
N CYS A 139 6.88 -3.23 -1.01
CA CYS A 139 7.07 -3.98 0.23
C CYS A 139 6.17 -3.43 1.35
N VAL A 140 6.13 -2.11 1.53
CA VAL A 140 5.24 -1.48 2.55
C VAL A 140 3.77 -1.76 2.28
N ALA A 141 3.33 -1.69 1.01
CA ALA A 141 1.96 -2.02 0.64
C ALA A 141 1.62 -3.49 0.98
N SER A 142 2.51 -4.43 0.63
CA SER A 142 2.33 -5.85 0.91
C SER A 142 2.33 -6.16 2.42
N ILE A 143 3.26 -5.58 3.19
CA ILE A 143 3.29 -5.71 4.67
C ILE A 143 1.95 -5.24 5.26
N GLN A 144 1.52 -4.04 4.89
CA GLN A 144 0.27 -3.45 5.39
C GLN A 144 -0.95 -4.34 5.07
N LEU A 145 -1.01 -4.93 3.87
CA LEU A 145 -2.10 -5.82 3.51
C LEU A 145 -2.05 -7.17 4.20
N LEU A 146 -0.87 -7.74 4.39
CA LEU A 146 -0.72 -9.00 5.13
C LEU A 146 -1.14 -8.82 6.59
N MET A 147 -0.83 -7.68 7.21
CA MET A 147 -1.36 -7.33 8.53
C MET A 147 -2.90 -7.25 8.55
N GLU A 148 -3.51 -6.63 7.53
CA GLU A 148 -4.97 -6.48 7.45
C GLU A 148 -5.69 -7.81 7.18
N PHE A 149 -5.25 -8.57 6.17
CA PHE A 149 -5.85 -9.85 5.81
C PHE A 149 -5.58 -10.93 6.87
N GLY A 150 -4.42 -10.85 7.53
CA GLY A 150 -4.06 -11.73 8.64
C GLY A 150 -4.82 -11.45 9.94
N GLY A 151 -5.52 -10.31 10.06
CA GLY A 151 -6.30 -9.97 11.25
C GLY A 151 -5.50 -9.95 12.55
N GLY A 152 -4.18 -9.71 12.48
CA GLY A 152 -3.26 -9.79 13.62
C GLY A 152 -2.83 -11.20 14.05
N ALA A 153 -3.25 -12.25 13.34
CA ALA A 153 -2.89 -13.64 13.64
C ALA A 153 -1.55 -14.06 13.04
N LEU A 154 -1.06 -13.36 12.00
CA LEU A 154 0.24 -13.65 11.42
C LEU A 154 1.36 -13.13 12.32
N ASP A 155 2.35 -13.97 12.57
CA ASP A 155 3.59 -13.53 13.19
C ASP A 155 4.42 -12.68 12.21
N LYS A 156 5.42 -12.00 12.78
CA LYS A 156 6.29 -11.07 12.04
C LYS A 156 7.07 -11.78 10.92
N GLU A 157 7.51 -13.00 11.15
CA GLU A 157 8.26 -13.80 10.18
C GLU A 157 7.37 -14.19 8.98
N THR A 158 6.13 -14.57 9.22
CA THR A 158 5.15 -14.90 8.20
C THR A 158 4.78 -13.66 7.37
N ILE A 159 4.66 -12.48 8.00
CA ILE A 159 4.44 -11.23 7.27
C ILE A 159 5.66 -10.88 6.41
N ARG A 160 6.89 -11.02 6.95
CA ARG A 160 8.14 -10.78 6.21
C ARG A 160 8.24 -11.70 5.00
N ASP A 161 8.13 -13.01 5.22
CA ASP A 161 8.30 -14.00 4.16
C ASP A 161 7.15 -13.93 3.16
N GLY A 162 5.93 -13.71 3.65
CA GLY A 162 4.76 -13.45 2.81
C GLY A 162 4.98 -12.24 1.91
N THR A 163 5.54 -11.15 2.45
CA THR A 163 5.85 -9.92 1.68
C THR A 163 6.80 -10.21 0.54
N ILE A 164 7.89 -10.94 0.80
CA ILE A 164 8.86 -11.34 -0.21
C ILE A 164 8.17 -12.21 -1.28
N LEU A 165 7.51 -13.29 -0.85
CA LEU A 165 6.89 -14.25 -1.76
C LEU A 165 5.87 -13.60 -2.69
N VAL A 166 4.95 -12.79 -2.16
CA VAL A 166 3.91 -12.17 -2.99
C VAL A 166 4.49 -11.13 -3.94
N ASN A 167 5.53 -10.41 -3.52
CA ASN A 167 6.16 -9.39 -4.34
C ASN A 167 6.96 -9.99 -5.49
N GLU A 168 7.85 -10.93 -5.22
CA GLU A 168 8.65 -11.60 -6.26
C GLU A 168 7.76 -12.38 -7.22
N GLY A 169 6.80 -13.14 -6.68
CA GLY A 169 5.95 -13.98 -7.51
C GLY A 169 5.01 -13.19 -8.42
N TRP A 170 4.50 -12.02 -7.98
CA TRP A 170 3.41 -11.37 -8.71
C TRP A 170 3.35 -9.83 -8.67
N LEU A 171 3.87 -9.15 -7.65
CA LEU A 171 3.53 -7.73 -7.42
C LEU A 171 4.63 -6.74 -7.81
N PHE A 172 5.91 -7.13 -7.85
CA PHE A 172 7.01 -6.25 -8.26
C PHE A 172 6.91 -5.78 -9.71
N VAL A 173 6.15 -6.48 -10.56
CA VAL A 173 5.82 -6.00 -11.91
C VAL A 173 5.13 -4.63 -11.90
N TYR A 174 4.34 -4.33 -10.86
CA TYR A 174 3.67 -3.03 -10.71
C TYR A 174 4.63 -1.93 -10.26
N ALA A 175 5.52 -2.23 -9.30
CA ALA A 175 6.60 -1.32 -8.90
C ALA A 175 7.51 -0.99 -10.08
N THR A 176 7.87 -2.01 -10.87
CA THR A 176 8.70 -1.87 -12.07
C THR A 176 8.02 -0.97 -13.11
N ALA A 177 6.74 -1.20 -13.38
CA ALA A 177 5.96 -0.37 -14.31
C ALA A 177 5.89 1.10 -13.83
N MET A 178 5.71 1.31 -12.52
CA MET A 178 5.66 2.65 -11.93
C MET A 178 7.02 3.37 -12.03
N LYS A 179 8.12 2.67 -11.72
CA LYS A 179 9.49 3.19 -11.85
C LYS A 179 9.77 3.61 -13.29
N LYS A 180 9.48 2.74 -14.27
CA LYS A 180 9.64 3.04 -15.71
C LYS A 180 8.83 4.25 -16.13
N ALA A 181 7.58 4.37 -15.68
CA ALA A 181 6.73 5.53 -15.97
C ALA A 181 7.31 6.83 -15.38
N ARG A 182 7.83 6.78 -14.15
CA ARG A 182 8.46 7.93 -13.48
C ARG A 182 9.74 8.35 -14.20
N GLU A 183 10.59 7.40 -14.58
CA GLU A 183 11.81 7.64 -15.36
C GLU A 183 11.49 8.27 -16.72
N PHE A 184 10.50 7.73 -17.44
CA PHE A 184 10.03 8.30 -18.70
C PHE A 184 9.52 9.75 -18.55
N MET A 185 8.79 10.05 -17.48
CA MET A 185 8.33 11.42 -17.21
C MET A 185 9.48 12.36 -16.85
N LYS A 186 10.52 11.88 -16.16
CA LYS A 186 11.74 12.66 -15.90
C LYS A 186 12.48 12.97 -17.19
N THR A 187 12.70 11.99 -18.06
CA THR A 187 13.36 12.20 -19.36
C THR A 187 12.55 13.13 -20.26
N LYS A 188 11.23 12.96 -20.37
CA LYS A 188 10.37 13.86 -21.14
C LYS A 188 10.42 15.32 -20.64
N LYS A 189 10.56 15.54 -19.33
CA LYS A 189 10.75 16.88 -18.77
C LYS A 189 12.11 17.49 -19.12
N LEU A 190 13.16 16.67 -19.24
CA LEU A 190 14.49 17.11 -19.69
C LEU A 190 14.51 17.48 -21.17
N PHE A 191 13.63 16.91 -22.00
CA PHE A 191 13.52 17.17 -23.44
C PHE A 191 12.42 18.18 -23.83
N LYS A 192 11.93 19.01 -22.90
CA LYS A 192 11.00 20.10 -23.28
C LYS A 192 11.77 21.21 -24.01
N GLU A 193 11.46 21.33 -25.31
CA GLU A 193 11.74 22.43 -26.26
C GLU A 193 13.11 22.40 -26.98
N ILE A 194 13.21 21.62 -28.06
CA ILE A 194 13.79 22.16 -29.30
C ILE A 194 12.59 22.67 -30.09
N PRO A 195 12.34 24.00 -30.17
CA PRO A 195 11.30 24.52 -31.03
C PRO A 195 11.59 24.04 -32.46
N ALA A 196 10.58 23.45 -33.11
CA ALA A 196 10.67 23.07 -34.50
C ALA A 196 11.03 24.34 -35.31
N VAL A 197 12.20 24.32 -35.96
CA VAL A 197 12.56 25.37 -36.92
C VAL A 197 11.52 25.25 -38.03
N ILE A 198 10.57 26.18 -38.05
CA ILE A 198 9.63 26.32 -39.16
C ILE A 198 10.47 26.81 -40.33
N PRO A 199 10.61 26.07 -41.44
CA PRO A 199 11.36 26.56 -42.58
C PRO A 199 10.62 27.79 -43.14
N GLU A 200 11.33 28.91 -43.23
CA GLU A 200 10.82 30.11 -43.90
C GLU A 200 10.50 29.73 -45.35
N SER A 201 9.21 29.82 -45.70
CA SER A 201 8.74 29.68 -47.07
C SER A 201 9.21 30.91 -47.86
N THR A 202 10.25 30.72 -48.68
CA THR A 202 10.59 31.58 -49.81
C THR A 202 9.54 31.53 -50.91
#